data_AF-A0A1F9B4Q1-F1
#
_entry.id   AF-A0A1F9B4Q1-F1
#
_cell.length_a   1.000
_cell.length_b   1.000
_cell.length_c   1.000
_cell.angle_alpha   90.00
_cell.angle_beta   90.00
_cell.angle_gamma   90.00
#
_symmetry.space_group_name_H-M   'P 1'
#
loop_
_entity.id
_entity.type
_entity.pdbx_description
1 polymer ?
#
loop_
_entity_poly.entity_id
_entity_poly.type
_entity_poly.pdbx_seq_one_letter_code
_entity_poly.pdbx_strand_id
1 'polypeptide(L)' 'MRFWDSSAIIPLCLKEQMSETVRRLIKSDEDIVVWWTTKIECLSALARRRREGVLSIDAEMKARTILSTWMETVSIAFDS' A
#
# COMPACT_ATOMS: atom_id res chain seq x y z
N MET A 1 -4.90 16.95 -2.08
CA MET A 1 -4.98 15.95 -0.99
C MET A 1 -5.96 14.87 -1.39
N ARG A 2 -5.53 13.61 -1.42
CA ARG A 2 -6.39 12.50 -1.85
C ARG A 2 -6.32 11.32 -0.91
N PHE A 3 -7.46 10.71 -0.66
CA PHE A 3 -7.57 9.55 0.21
C PHE A 3 -7.26 8.26 -0.56
N TRP A 4 -6.42 7.41 0.01
CA TRP A 4 -5.98 6.14 -0.58
C TRP A 4 -6.36 4.98 0.34
N ASP A 5 -7.03 3.98 -0.24
CA ASP A 5 -7.34 2.73 0.45
C ASP A 5 -6.17 1.72 0.38
N SER A 6 -6.26 0.65 1.17
CA SER A 6 -5.26 -0.41 1.18
C SER A 6 -5.13 -1.15 -0.17
N SER A 7 -6.20 -1.23 -0.95
CA SER A 7 -6.20 -1.88 -2.27
C SER A 7 -5.43 -1.10 -3.33
N ALA A 8 -5.33 0.23 -3.20
CA ALA A 8 -4.48 1.08 -4.02
C ALA A 8 -2.99 1.01 -3.64
N ILE A 9 -2.70 0.64 -2.40
CA ILE A 9 -1.34 0.61 -1.83
C ILE A 9 -0.65 -0.73 -2.04
N ILE A 10 -1.36 -1.85 -1.86
CA ILE A 10 -0.80 -3.20 -2.01
C ILE A 10 -0.07 -3.41 -3.36
N PRO A 11 -0.62 -2.97 -4.52
CA PRO A 11 0.07 -3.10 -5.80
C PRO A 11 1.41 -2.35 -5.88
N LEU A 12 1.54 -1.22 -5.17
CA LEU A 12 2.81 -0.46 -5.08
C LEU A 12 3.88 -1.27 -4.36
N CYS A 13 3.52 -1.90 -3.25
CA CYS A 13 4.43 -2.70 -2.43
C CYS A 13 4.89 -3.97 -3.17
N LEU A 14 4.05 -4.52 -4.04
CA LEU A 14 4.33 -5.74 -4.80
C LEU A 14 4.97 -5.48 -6.17
N LYS A 15 5.15 -4.21 -6.56
CA LYS A 15 5.54 -3.81 -7.92
C LYS A 15 4.63 -4.42 -8.99
N GLU A 16 3.36 -4.63 -8.64
CA GLU A 16 2.35 -5.12 -9.56
C GLU A 16 2.07 -4.07 -10.63
N GLN A 17 1.56 -4.52 -11.78
CA GLN A 17 1.28 -3.63 -12.88
C GLN A 17 0.07 -2.74 -12.55
N MET A 18 0.34 -1.53 -12.10
CA MET A 18 -0.69 -0.52 -11.87
C MET A 18 -1.13 0.12 -13.18
N SER A 19 -2.40 0.51 -13.25
CA SER A 19 -2.94 1.24 -14.38
C SER A 19 -2.18 2.56 -14.60
N GLU A 20 -2.07 2.99 -15.86
CA GLU A 20 -1.42 4.26 -16.21
C GLU A 20 -2.07 5.47 -15.53
N THR A 21 -3.37 5.38 -15.26
CA THR A 21 -4.12 6.37 -14.47
C THR A 21 -3.55 6.48 -13.07
N VAL A 22 -3.39 5.37 -12.33
CA VAL A 22 -2.85 5.42 -10.96
C VAL A 22 -1.38 5.88 -10.94
N ARG A 23 -0.58 5.48 -11.93
CA ARG A 23 0.81 5.95 -12.07
C ARG A 23 0.91 7.46 -12.27
N ARG A 24 0.07 8.04 -13.12
CA ARG A 24 0.02 9.50 -13.33
C ARG A 24 -0.38 10.23 -12.06
N LEU A 25 -1.32 9.67 -11.31
CA LEU A 25 -1.80 10.29 -10.08
C LEU A 25 -0.77 10.25 -8.94
N ILE A 26 0.11 9.25 -8.90
CA ILE A 26 1.24 9.23 -7.95
C ILE A 26 2.26 10.30 -8.31
N LYS A 27 2.49 10.50 -9.61
CA LYS A 27 3.47 11.47 -10.12
C LYS A 27 3.01 12.91 -10.02
N SER A 28 1.72 13.17 -9.83
CA SER A 28 1.18 14.53 -9.79
C SER A 28 1.34 15.27 -8.46
N ASP A 29 2.26 14.80 -7.60
CA ASP A 29 2.66 15.44 -6.33
C ASP A 29 1.47 15.82 -5.43
N GLU A 30 0.52 14.88 -5.26
CA GLU A 30 -0.63 15.06 -4.36
C GLU A 30 -0.28 14.58 -2.94
N ASP A 31 -0.61 15.39 -1.92
CA ASP A 31 -0.63 14.95 -0.52
C ASP A 31 -1.53 13.71 -0.38
N ILE A 32 -0.90 12.55 -0.18
CA ILE A 32 -1.59 11.27 0.02
C ILE A 32 -2.01 11.18 1.49
N VAL A 33 -3.30 10.96 1.68
CA VAL A 33 -3.90 10.68 2.99
C VAL A 33 -4.35 9.23 3.03
N VAL A 34 -4.02 8.54 4.11
CA VAL A 34 -4.48 7.18 4.38
C VAL A 34 -5.17 7.12 5.73
N TRP A 35 -6.03 6.13 5.94
CA TRP A 35 -6.59 5.88 7.27
C TRP A 35 -5.55 5.24 8.19
N TRP A 36 -5.65 5.48 9.49
CA TRP A 36 -4.74 4.89 10.46
C TRP A 36 -4.72 3.35 10.42
N THR A 37 -5.82 2.71 10.02
CA THR A 37 -5.93 1.25 9.88
C THR A 37 -5.29 0.70 8.60
N THR A 38 -5.01 1.54 7.61
CA THR A 38 -4.57 1.11 6.26
C THR A 38 -3.32 0.23 6.30
N LYS A 39 -2.38 0.50 7.22
CA LYS A 39 -1.20 -0.35 7.43
C LYS A 39 -1.60 -1.77 7.85
N ILE A 40 -2.57 -1.91 8.76
CA ILE A 40 -3.04 -3.20 9.28
C ILE A 40 -3.74 -3.98 8.17
N GLU A 41 -4.58 -3.31 7.37
CA GLU A 41 -5.25 -3.94 6.23
C GLU A 41 -4.26 -4.46 5.19
N CYS A 42 -3.25 -3.66 4.83
CA CYS A 42 -2.20 -4.07 3.89
C CYS A 42 -1.43 -5.29 4.42
N LEU A 43 -1.00 -5.27 5.68
CA LEU A 43 -0.29 -6.40 6.30
C LEU A 43 -1.15 -7.67 6.33
N SER A 44 -2.45 -7.52 6.62
CA SER A 44 -3.42 -8.63 6.64
C SER A 44 -3.61 -9.23 5.25
N ALA A 45 -3.71 -8.39 4.22
CA ALA A 45 -3.84 -8.82 2.83
C ALA A 45 -2.56 -9.53 2.32
N LEU A 46 -1.37 -9.01 2.63
CA LEU A 46 -0.10 -9.66 2.28
C LEU A 46 0.03 -11.03 2.94
N ALA A 47 -0.27 -11.13 4.24
CA ALA A 47 -0.24 -12.39 4.97
C ALA A 47 -1.24 -13.41 4.41
N ARG A 48 -2.44 -12.95 4.01
CA ARG A 48 -3.44 -13.79 3.36
C ARG A 48 -2.95 -14.33 2.01
N ARG A 49 -2.41 -13.47 1.13
CA ARG A 49 -1.85 -13.88 -0.17
C ARG A 49 -0.70 -14.90 -0.02
N ARG A 50 0.13 -14.78 1.03
CA ARG A 50 1.14 -15.81 1.33
C ARG A 50 0.51 -17.13 1.72
N ARG A 51 -0.50 -17.13 2.61
CA ARG A 51 -1.21 -18.36 3.01
C ARG A 51 -1.89 -19.04 1.83
N GLU A 52 -2.39 -18.27 0.88
CA GLU A 52 -3.01 -18.76 -0.36
C GLU A 52 -1.98 -19.23 -1.42
N GLY A 53 -0.67 -19.11 -1.16
CA GLY A 53 0.38 -19.50 -2.09
C GLY A 53 0.59 -18.54 -3.26
N VAL A 54 -0.13 -17.42 -3.29
CA VAL A 54 -0.02 -16.37 -4.33
C VAL A 54 1.26 -15.55 -4.17
N LEU A 55 1.76 -15.43 -2.93
CA LEU A 55 2.93 -14.65 -2.59
C LEU A 55 3.99 -15.50 -1.88
N SER A 56 5.25 -15.41 -2.30
CA SER A 56 6.35 -16.07 -1.59
C SER A 56 6.69 -15.34 -0.28
N ILE A 57 7.35 -16.04 0.65
CA ILE A 57 7.83 -15.43 1.91
C ILE A 57 8.74 -14.23 1.66
N ASP A 58 9.64 -14.32 0.67
CA ASP A 58 10.56 -13.25 0.31
C ASP A 58 9.83 -12.04 -0.30
N ALA A 59 8.81 -12.30 -1.11
CA ALA A 59 8.00 -11.25 -1.71
C ALA A 59 7.14 -10.54 -0.64
N GLU A 60 6.59 -11.28 0.32
CA GLU A 60 5.91 -10.70 1.48
C GLU A 60 6.85 -9.81 2.30
N MET A 61 8.05 -10.28 2.62
CA MET A 61 9.03 -9.50 3.39
C MET A 61 9.40 -8.20 2.67
N LYS A 62 9.69 -8.25 1.36
CA LYS A 62 9.98 -7.06 0.56
C LYS A 62 8.81 -6.08 0.54
N ALA A 63 7.59 -6.58 0.36
CA ALA A 63 6.39 -5.75 0.34
C ALA A 63 6.15 -5.05 1.68
N ARG A 64 6.40 -5.74 2.80
CA ARG A 64 6.32 -5.16 4.15
C ARG A 64 7.33 -4.05 4.38
N THR A 65 8.56 -4.21 3.88
CA THR A 65 9.59 -3.15 3.94
C THR A 65 9.14 -1.92 3.15
N ILE A 66 8.70 -2.10 1.91
CA ILE A 66 8.22 -0.98 1.07
C ILE A 66 7.02 -0.29 1.71
N LEU A 67 6.07 -1.06 2.24
CA LEU A 67 4.91 -0.52 2.96
C LEU A 67 5.34 0.34 4.15
N SER A 68 6.32 -0.11 4.95
CA SER A 68 6.79 0.67 6.10
C SER A 68 7.38 2.00 5.66
N THR A 69 8.28 1.98 4.67
CA THR A 69 8.90 3.20 4.14
C THR A 69 7.87 4.16 3.57
N TRP A 70 6.86 3.66 2.86
CA TRP A 70 5.81 4.50 2.29
C TRP A 70 4.88 5.08 3.35
N MET A 71 4.59 4.32 4.42
CA MET A 71 3.75 4.81 5.54
C MET A 71 4.40 5.94 6.33
N GLU A 72 5.73 6.11 6.24
CA GLU A 72 6.46 7.22 6.86
C GLU A 72 6.29 8.54 6.08
N THR A 73 5.88 8.47 4.81
CA THR A 73 5.79 9.66 3.93
C THR A 73 4.37 10.17 3.70
N VAL A 74 3.35 9.47 4.19
CA VAL A 74 1.94 9.82 3.98
C VAL A 74 1.32 10.50 5.19
N SER A 75 0.31 11.31 4.94
CA SER A 75 -0.52 11.86 6.01
C SER A 75 -1.50 10.80 6.53
N ILE A 76 -1.58 10.63 7.85
CA ILE A 76 -2.48 9.66 8.49
C ILE A 76 -3.71 10.38 9.02
N ALA A 77 -4.88 10.00 8.52
CA ALA A 77 -6.16 10.42 9.05
C ALA A 77 -6.58 9.55 10.26
N PHE A 78 -7.01 10.22 11.33
CA PHE A 78 -7.61 9.62 12.51
C PHE A 78 -9.11 9.89 12.54
N ASP A 79 -9.86 9.04 13.22
CA ASP A 79 -11.30 9.27 13.41
C ASP A 79 -11.50 10.57 14.21
N SER A 80 -12.46 11.39 13.75
CA SER A 80 -12.76 12.73 14.27
C SER A 80 -13.53 12.72 15.58
#